data_AF-A0A1Y4A1Y9-F1
#
_entry.id   AF-A0A1Y4A1Y9-F1
#
_cell.length_a   1.000
_cell.length_b   1.000
_cell.length_c   1.000
_cell.angle_alpha   90.00
_cell.angle_beta   90.00
_cell.angle_gamma   90.00
#
_symmetry.space_group_name_H-M   'P 1'
#
loop_
_entity.id
_entity.type
_entity.pdbx_description
1 polymer ?
#
loop_
_entity_poly.entity_id
_entity_poly.type
_entity_poly.pdbx_seq_one_letter_code
_entity_poly.pdbx_strand_id
1 'polypeptide(L)' 'MQTFTKHELTWIIGALGKLSSQYLQATENPDVGKIETGLLRLRSEQLSGIADRLGDAIKDGDKRIKIEY' A
#
# COMPACT_ATOMS: atom_id res chain seq x y z
N MET A 1 -6.05 1.72 -21.98
CA MET A 1 -5.28 0.98 -20.96
C MET A 1 -4.25 1.96 -20.42
N GLN A 2 -4.31 2.30 -19.12
CA GLN A 2 -3.32 3.19 -18.53
C GLN A 2 -2.04 2.39 -18.26
N THR A 3 -0.89 2.94 -18.63
CA THR A 3 0.43 2.33 -18.41
C THR A 3 1.12 3.11 -17.29
N PHE A 4 1.83 2.41 -16.40
CA PHE A 4 2.62 3.03 -15.34
C PHE A 4 4.10 2.66 -15.51
N THR A 5 4.98 3.62 -15.32
CA THR A 5 6.43 3.40 -15.29
C THR A 5 6.85 2.74 -13.97
N LYS A 6 8.05 2.16 -13.96
CA LYS A 6 8.64 1.57 -12.74
C LYS A 6 8.79 2.59 -11.62
N HIS A 7 9.13 3.83 -11.99
CA HIS A 7 9.29 4.94 -11.05
C HIS A 7 7.96 5.33 -10.40
N GLU A 8 6.90 5.48 -11.20
CA GLU A 8 5.56 5.79 -10.69
C GLU A 8 5.05 4.69 -9.75
N LEU A 9 5.24 3.42 -10.11
CA LEU A 9 4.85 2.31 -9.24
C LEU A 9 5.66 2.30 -7.94
N THR A 10 6.96 2.62 -7.99
CA THR A 10 7.79 2.74 -6.79
C THR A 10 7.30 3.86 -5.87
N TRP A 11 6.89 5.01 -6.43
CA TRP A 11 6.29 6.10 -5.66
C TRP A 11 4.93 5.69 -5.06
N ILE A 12 4.09 4.99 -5.82
CA ILE A 12 2.80 4.48 -5.34
C ILE A 12 3.02 3.51 -4.18
N ILE A 13 3.94 2.56 -4.29
CA ILE A 13 4.28 1.62 -3.20
C ILE A 13 4.72 2.38 -1.95
N GLY A 14 5.61 3.36 -2.10
CA GLY A 14 6.05 4.20 -0.97
C GLY A 14 4.91 4.98 -0.31
N ALA A 15 4.01 5.55 -1.11
CA ALA A 15 2.83 6.27 -0.62
C ALA A 15 1.87 5.35 0.13
N LEU A 16 1.61 4.15 -0.41
CA LEU A 16 0.77 3.13 0.23
C LEU A 16 1.37 2.67 1.56
N GLY A 17 2.68 2.42 1.62
CA GLY A 17 3.38 2.05 2.86
C GLY A 17 3.31 3.15 3.93
N LYS A 18 3.46 4.42 3.53
CA LYS A 18 3.30 5.57 4.42
C LYS A 18 1.88 5.66 4.98
N LEU A 19 0.86 5.54 4.12
CA LEU A 19 -0.54 5.56 4.55
C LEU A 19 -0.87 4.37 5.46
N SER A 20 -0.39 3.17 5.12
CA SER A 20 -0.54 1.98 5.95
C SER A 20 0.00 2.20 7.37
N SER A 21 1.20 2.79 7.48
CA SER A 21 1.83 3.11 8.77
C SER A 21 1.05 4.17 9.55
N GLN A 22 0.51 5.20 8.87
CA GLN A 22 -0.31 6.23 9.50
C GLN A 22 -1.61 5.66 10.08
N TYR A 23 -2.28 4.77 9.34
CA TYR A 23 -3.48 4.10 9.85
C TYR A 23 -3.17 3.18 11.02
N LEU A 24 -2.02 2.50 11.01
CA LEU A 24 -1.60 1.69 12.14
C LEU A 24 -1.33 2.55 13.37
N GLN A 25 -0.61 3.67 13.23
CA GLN A 25 -0.36 4.61 14.33
C GLN A 25 -1.66 5.19 14.90
N ALA A 26 -2.66 5.46 14.05
CA ALA A 26 -3.96 5.93 14.51
C ALA A 26 -4.68 4.93 15.42
N THR A 27 -4.35 3.62 15.36
CA THR A 27 -4.90 2.60 16.28
C THR A 27 -4.36 2.72 17.71
N GLU A 28 -3.25 3.42 17.90
CA GLU A 28 -2.63 3.64 19.21
C GLU A 28 -3.26 4.82 19.97
N ASN A 29 -4.13 5.60 19.30
CA ASN A 29 -4.82 6.71 19.92
C ASN A 29 -5.89 6.19 20.91
N PRO A 30 -5.79 6.50 22.22
CA PRO A 30 -6.75 6.04 23.23
C PRO A 30 -8.17 6.60 23.06
N ASP A 31 -8.34 7.68 22.29
CA ASP A 31 -9.65 8.28 22.01
C ASP A 31 -10.44 7.52 20.92
N VAL A 32 -9.79 6.58 20.23
CA VAL A 32 -10.39 5.81 19.13
C VAL A 32 -11.15 4.60 19.68
N GLY A 33 -12.41 4.46 19.28
CA GLY A 33 -13.25 3.34 19.71
C GLY A 33 -12.75 1.98 19.19
N LYS A 34 -13.11 0.88 19.85
CA LYS A 34 -12.67 -0.48 19.45
C LYS A 34 -13.04 -0.86 18.02
N ILE A 35 -14.23 -0.46 17.56
CA ILE A 35 -14.68 -0.73 16.18
C ILE A 35 -13.83 0.06 15.19
N GLU A 36 -13.60 1.34 15.46
CA GLU A 36 -12.78 2.21 14.62
C GLU A 36 -11.32 1.74 14.56
N THR A 37 -10.78 1.30 15.70
CA THR A 37 -9.46 0.64 15.79
C THR A 37 -9.38 -0.56 14.84
N GLY A 38 -10.41 -1.42 14.83
CA GLY A 38 -10.47 -2.57 13.93
C GLY A 38 -10.52 -2.17 12.45
N LEU A 39 -11.27 -1.12 12.11
CA LEU A 39 -11.34 -0.59 10.74
C LEU A 39 -10.01 0.01 10.28
N LEU A 40 -9.36 0.80 11.14
CA LEU A 40 -8.04 1.40 10.86
C LEU A 40 -6.98 0.33 10.63
N ARG A 41 -6.97 -0.72 11.47
CA ARG A 41 -6.07 -1.87 11.31
C ARG A 41 -6.30 -2.60 9.99
N LEU A 42 -7.56 -2.88 9.66
CA LEU A 42 -7.92 -3.51 8.38
C LEU A 42 -7.46 -2.67 7.19
N ARG A 43 -7.61 -1.34 7.26
CA ARG A 43 -7.13 -0.43 6.20
C ARG A 43 -5.61 -0.43 6.08
N SER A 44 -4.90 -0.43 7.21
CA SER A 44 -3.44 -0.57 7.23
C SER A 44 -2.98 -1.85 6.53
N GLU A 45 -3.57 -2.99 6.88
CA GLU A 45 -3.27 -4.30 6.30
C GLU A 45 -3.56 -4.36 4.79
N GLN A 46 -4.70 -3.81 4.36
CA GLN A 46 -5.07 -3.75 2.94
C GLN A 46 -4.04 -2.96 2.12
N LEU A 47 -3.61 -1.79 2.62
CA LEU A 47 -2.65 -0.94 1.92
C LEU A 47 -1.27 -1.58 1.87
N SER A 48 -0.83 -2.22 2.97
CA SER A 48 0.42 -2.99 2.98
C SER A 48 0.37 -4.13 1.96
N GLY A 49 -0.71 -4.91 1.95
CA GLY A 49 -0.84 -6.03 1.02
C GLY A 49 -0.90 -5.60 -0.46
N ILE A 50 -1.43 -4.41 -0.76
CA ILE A 50 -1.36 -3.85 -2.12
C ILE A 50 0.08 -3.43 -2.44
N ALA A 51 0.76 -2.74 -1.52
CA ALA A 51 2.14 -2.31 -1.71
C ALA A 51 3.08 -3.50 -1.94
N ASP A 52 2.91 -4.58 -1.18
CA ASP A 52 3.69 -5.82 -1.31
C ASP A 52 3.49 -6.46 -2.68
N ARG A 53 2.23 -6.64 -3.10
CA ARG A 53 1.90 -7.23 -4.43
C ARG A 53 2.45 -6.39 -5.59
N LEU A 54 2.40 -5.06 -5.47
CA LEU A 54 2.99 -4.17 -6.47
C LEU A 54 4.52 -4.27 -6.45
N GLY A 55 5.14 -4.37 -5.28
CA GLY A 55 6.59 -4.57 -5.13
C GLY A 55 7.06 -5.87 -5.76
N ASP A 56 6.33 -6.96 -5.53
CA ASP A 56 6.60 -8.27 -6.14
C ASP A 56 6.45 -8.22 -7.66
N ALA A 57 5.38 -7.58 -8.17
CA ALA A 57 5.19 -7.44 -9.62
C ALA A 57 6.31 -6.65 -10.31
N ILE A 58 6.92 -5.67 -9.61
CA ILE A 58 8.10 -4.94 -10.11
C ILE A 58 9.36 -5.82 -10.08
N LYS A 59 9.54 -6.63 -9.04
CA LYS A 59 10.74 -7.48 -8.86
C LYS A 59 10.74 -8.68 -9.81
N ASP A 60 9.61 -9.36 -9.96
CA ASP A 60 9.49 -10.57 -10.77
C ASP A 60 9.42 -10.32 -12.28
N GLY A 61 9.46 -9.05 -12.71
CA GLY A 61 9.26 -8.70 -14.10
C GLY A 61 7.92 -9.26 -14.61
N ASP A 62 6.85 -9.09 -13.83
CA ASP A 62 5.55 -9.66 -14.15
C ASP A 62 5.10 -9.15 -15.52
N LYS A 63 5.06 -10.06 -16.50
CA LYS A 63 4.79 -9.81 -17.92
C LYS A 63 3.42 -9.17 -18.17
N ARG A 64 2.55 -9.10 -17.15
CA ARG A 64 1.24 -8.45 -17.20
C ARG A 64 1.29 -6.95 -16.98
N ILE A 65 2.32 -6.44 -16.30
CA ILE A 65 2.55 -5.00 -16.14
C ILE A 65 3.58 -4.60 -17.20
N LYS A 66 3.13 -3.87 -18.22
CA LYS A 66 4.02 -3.27 -19.21
C LYS A 66 4.77 -2.13 -18.51
N ILE A 67 5.95 -2.41 -17.98
CA ILE A 67 6.83 -1.41 -17.38
C ILE A 67 7.62 -0.76 -18.51
N GLU A 68 7.34 0.51 -18.79
CA GLU A 68 8.10 1.33 -19.74
C GLU A 68 9.23 2.08 -18.99
N TYR A 69 10.39 2.22 -19.67
CA TYR A 69 11.63 2.79 -19.12
C TYR A 69 11.79 4.27 -19.44
#